data_AF-A0A432UAH1-F1
#
_entry.id   AF-A0A432UAH1-F1
#
_cell.length_a   1.000
_cell.length_b   1.000
_cell.length_c   1.000
_cell.angle_alpha   90.00
_cell.angle_beta   90.00
_cell.angle_gamma   90.00
#
_symmetry.space_group_name_H-M   'P 1'
#
loop_
_entity.id
_entity.type
_entity.pdbx_description
1 polymer ?
#
loop_
_entity_poly.entity_id
_entity_poly.type
_entity_poly.pdbx_seq_one_letter_code
_entity_poly.pdbx_strand_id
1 'polypeptide(L)' 'PSSFTNGETENAADENQGSAKLFCFAAINQLSALETLHCFGQYYQEVLNDPKGDSHANIRNFMTYGWEGLKFESPVLDRK' A
#
# COMPACT_ATOMS: atom_id res chain seq x y z
N PRO A 1 -6.44 11.26 -8.20
CA PRO A 1 -7.02 10.10 -7.49
C PRO A 1 -7.11 8.94 -8.48
N SER A 2 -6.74 7.73 -8.08
CA SER A 2 -6.83 6.53 -8.92
C SER A 2 -7.24 5.36 -8.07
N SER A 3 -8.06 4.47 -8.62
CA SER A 3 -8.29 3.16 -8.02
C SER A 3 -7.02 2.32 -8.12
N PHE A 4 -6.91 1.37 -7.20
CA PHE A 4 -5.85 0.37 -7.21
C PHE A 4 -6.30 -0.91 -6.50
N THR A 5 -5.76 -2.04 -6.94
CA THR A 5 -5.93 -3.33 -6.28
C THR A 5 -4.64 -3.69 -5.54
N ASN A 6 -4.77 -4.32 -4.39
CA ASN A 6 -3.67 -4.80 -3.57
C ASN A 6 -4.03 -6.17 -3.01
N GLY A 7 -3.59 -7.21 -3.70
CA GLY A 7 -4.00 -8.58 -3.40
C GLY A 7 -5.51 -8.75 -3.57
N GLU A 8 -6.18 -9.05 -2.48
CA GLU A 8 -7.63 -9.25 -2.41
C GLU A 8 -8.39 -7.96 -2.05
N THR A 9 -7.69 -6.86 -1.80
CA THR A 9 -8.31 -5.57 -1.51
C THR A 9 -8.44 -4.72 -2.77
N GLU A 10 -9.67 -4.35 -3.11
CA GLU A 10 -9.97 -3.32 -4.11
C GLU A 10 -10.15 -1.97 -3.42
N ASN A 11 -9.59 -0.90 -4.00
CA ASN A 11 -9.72 0.45 -3.49
C ASN A 11 -10.29 1.34 -4.59
N ALA A 12 -11.42 2.01 -4.30
CA ALA A 12 -11.97 3.02 -5.20
C ALA A 12 -11.03 4.23 -5.33
N ALA A 13 -11.29 5.07 -6.35
CA ALA A 13 -10.38 6.17 -6.70
C ALA A 13 -10.21 7.22 -5.59
N ASP A 14 -11.14 7.31 -4.67
CA ASP A 14 -11.21 8.22 -3.53
C ASP A 14 -10.99 7.53 -2.16
N GLU A 15 -10.83 6.21 -2.14
CA GLU A 15 -10.58 5.43 -0.92
C GLU A 15 -9.09 5.26 -0.66
N ASN A 16 -8.72 5.11 0.62
CA ASN A 16 -7.36 4.75 1.05
C ASN A 16 -6.24 5.58 0.37
N GLN A 17 -6.51 6.88 0.18
CA GLN A 17 -5.63 7.78 -0.57
C GLN A 17 -4.22 7.90 0.04
N GLY A 18 -4.09 7.69 1.35
CA GLY A 18 -2.80 7.59 2.03
C GLY A 18 -1.97 6.42 1.52
N SER A 19 -2.56 5.22 1.47
CA SER A 19 -1.93 4.02 0.90
C SER A 19 -1.62 4.19 -0.58
N ALA A 20 -2.58 4.71 -1.37
CA ALA A 20 -2.37 4.95 -2.80
C ALA A 20 -1.14 5.83 -3.07
N LYS A 21 -1.02 6.96 -2.36
CA LYS A 21 0.13 7.87 -2.49
C LYS A 21 1.44 7.24 -2.06
N LEU A 22 1.44 6.52 -0.93
CA LEU A 22 2.65 5.91 -0.38
C LEU A 22 3.18 4.80 -1.30
N PHE A 23 2.29 3.93 -1.79
CA PHE A 23 2.64 2.89 -2.75
C PHE A 23 3.14 3.46 -4.08
N CYS A 24 2.48 4.51 -4.60
CA CYS A 24 2.93 5.17 -5.82
C CYS A 24 4.30 5.84 -5.63
N PHE A 25 4.52 6.51 -4.50
CA PHE A 25 5.82 7.06 -4.12
C PHE A 25 6.90 5.96 -4.06
N ALA A 26 6.61 4.85 -3.39
CA ALA A 26 7.52 3.73 -3.25
C ALA A 26 7.86 3.10 -4.61
N ALA A 27 6.89 2.98 -5.52
CA ALA A 27 7.10 2.49 -6.88
C ALA A 27 8.00 3.43 -7.69
N ILE A 28 7.76 4.75 -7.63
CA ILE A 28 8.59 5.77 -8.30
C ILE A 28 10.05 5.72 -7.82
N ASN A 29 10.25 5.48 -6.53
CA ASN A 29 11.58 5.42 -5.92
C ASN A 29 12.19 4.00 -5.90
N GLN A 30 11.50 3.02 -6.50
CA GLN A 30 11.96 1.63 -6.60
C GLN A 30 12.28 1.01 -5.23
N LEU A 31 11.48 1.33 -4.21
CA LEU A 31 11.64 0.77 -2.87
C LEU A 31 11.29 -0.72 -2.87
N SER A 32 12.02 -1.50 -2.07
CA SER A 32 11.65 -2.88 -1.78
C SER A 32 10.31 -2.95 -1.04
N ALA A 33 9.70 -4.13 -1.02
CA ALA A 33 8.46 -4.34 -0.27
C ALA A 33 8.61 -4.01 1.23
N LEU A 34 9.75 -4.39 1.83
CA LEU A 34 10.01 -4.11 3.24
C LEU A 34 10.22 -2.62 3.51
N GLU A 35 10.98 -1.92 2.67
CA GLU A 35 11.14 -0.46 2.79
C GLU A 35 9.80 0.27 2.67
N THR A 36 8.95 -0.19 1.74
CA THR A 36 7.59 0.35 1.56
C THR A 36 6.72 0.13 2.80
N LEU A 37 6.77 -1.06 3.40
CA LEU A 37 6.07 -1.35 4.66
C LEU A 37 6.56 -0.44 5.79
N HIS A 38 7.87 -0.22 5.89
CA HIS A 38 8.44 0.70 6.87
C HIS A 38 7.98 2.15 6.68
N CYS A 39 7.71 2.59 5.44
CA CYS A 39 7.15 3.92 5.20
C CYS A 39 5.76 4.13 5.86
N PHE A 40 4.99 3.08 6.13
CA PHE A 40 3.72 3.19 6.86
C PHE A 40 3.90 3.47 8.36
N GLY A 41 5.12 3.39 8.89
CA GLY A 41 5.47 3.80 10.25
C GLY A 41 4.60 3.12 11.32
N GLN A 42 3.90 3.92 12.12
CA GLN A 42 3.07 3.43 13.23
C GLN A 42 2.00 2.42 12.78
N TYR A 43 1.42 2.59 11.59
CA TYR A 43 0.38 1.69 11.10
C TYR A 43 0.93 0.30 10.76
N TYR A 44 2.17 0.23 10.26
CA TYR A 44 2.83 -1.06 10.08
C TYR A 44 3.14 -1.71 11.44
N GLN A 45 3.59 -0.94 12.42
CA GLN A 45 3.83 -1.45 13.78
C GLN A 45 2.55 -1.96 14.45
N GLU A 46 1.42 -1.28 14.28
CA GLU A 46 0.10 -1.73 14.75
C GLU A 46 -0.28 -3.09 14.14
N VAL A 47 -0.08 -3.27 12.83
CA VAL A 47 -0.33 -4.55 12.15
C VAL A 47 0.58 -5.66 12.69
N LEU A 48 1.86 -5.38 12.94
CA LEU A 48 2.78 -6.37 13.52
C LEU A 48 2.40 -6.75 14.97
N ASN A 49 1.89 -5.78 15.74
CA ASN A 49 1.46 -6.01 17.12
C ASN A 49 0.11 -6.72 17.22
N ASP A 50 -0.70 -6.69 16.15
CA ASP A 50 -1.97 -7.41 16.04
C ASP A 50 -2.01 -8.32 14.79
N PRO A 51 -1.37 -9.50 14.84
CA PRO A 51 -1.31 -10.42 13.70
C PRO A 51 -2.68 -10.97 13.26
N LYS A 52 -3.69 -10.94 14.13
CA LYS A 52 -5.04 -11.50 13.88
C LYS A 52 -6.11 -10.45 13.61
N GLY A 53 -5.79 -9.17 13.75
CA GLY A 53 -6.69 -8.07 13.43
C GLY A 53 -6.98 -7.94 11.93
N ASP A 54 -8.00 -7.15 11.63
CA ASP A 54 -8.51 -6.83 10.29
C ASP A 54 -8.25 -5.37 9.89
N SER A 55 -7.66 -4.57 10.78
CA SER A 55 -7.25 -3.20 10.50
C SER A 55 -6.19 -3.10 9.41
N HIS A 56 -6.14 -1.96 8.72
CA HIS A 56 -5.12 -1.64 7.71
C HIS A 56 -4.99 -2.70 6.59
N ALA A 57 -6.12 -3.05 5.97
CA ALA A 57 -6.20 -4.08 4.92
C ALA A 57 -5.11 -3.95 3.84
N ASN A 58 -4.76 -2.74 3.43
CA ASN A 58 -3.69 -2.49 2.45
C ASN A 58 -2.29 -2.89 2.94
N ILE A 59 -1.95 -2.63 4.20
CA ILE A 59 -0.66 -3.04 4.76
C ILE A 59 -0.59 -4.57 4.83
N ARG A 60 -1.66 -5.20 5.33
CA ARG A 60 -1.74 -6.67 5.45
C ARG A 60 -1.68 -7.37 4.11
N ASN A 61 -2.44 -6.90 3.12
CA ASN A 61 -2.38 -7.47 1.77
C ASN A 61 -1.00 -7.28 1.15
N PHE A 62 -0.38 -6.13 1.33
CA PHE A 62 0.96 -5.89 0.79
C PHE A 62 2.04 -6.75 1.46
N MET A 63 1.88 -7.13 2.74
CA MET A 63 2.75 -8.13 3.38
C MET A 63 2.62 -9.52 2.76
N THR A 64 1.43 -9.89 2.28
CA THR A 64 1.16 -11.21 1.70
C THR A 64 1.54 -11.30 0.22
N TYR A 65 1.13 -10.31 -0.58
CA TYR A 65 1.27 -10.36 -2.05
C TYR A 65 2.39 -9.46 -2.58
N GLY A 66 2.89 -8.54 -1.76
CA GLY A 66 3.94 -7.60 -2.15
C GLY A 66 3.57 -6.78 -3.39
N TRP A 67 4.60 -6.43 -4.15
CA TRP A 67 4.46 -5.68 -5.40
C TRP A 67 3.69 -6.44 -6.49
N GLU A 68 3.71 -7.78 -6.47
CA GLU A 68 3.01 -8.60 -7.47
C GLU A 68 1.49 -8.51 -7.33
N GLY A 69 0.98 -8.30 -6.11
CA GLY A 69 -0.44 -8.09 -5.86
C GLY A 69 -0.93 -6.66 -6.08
N LEU A 70 -0.02 -5.71 -6.31
CA LEU A 70 -0.34 -4.30 -6.35
C LEU A 70 -0.45 -3.80 -7.80
N LYS A 71 -1.63 -3.30 -8.18
CA LYS A 71 -1.90 -2.77 -9.52
C LYS A 71 -2.65 -1.45 -9.44
N PHE A 72 -2.08 -0.43 -10.08
CA PHE A 72 -2.74 0.88 -10.25
C PHE A 72 -3.40 0.96 -11.63
N GLU A 73 -4.60 1.54 -11.68
CA GLU A 73 -5.21 1.91 -12.97
C GLU A 73 -4.51 3.12 -13.61
N SER A 74 -4.02 4.05 -12.78
CA SER A 74 -3.21 5.19 -13.22
C SER A 74 -2.27 5.67 -12.09
N PRO A 75 -1.12 6.29 -12.41
CA PRO A 75 -0.27 6.91 -11.41
C PRO A 75 -1.01 8.01 -10.63
N VAL A 76 -0.86 8.03 -9.30
CA VAL A 76 -1.45 9.09 -8.44
C VAL A 76 -0.46 10.20 -8.08
N LEU A 77 0.82 9.97 -8.36
CA LEU A 77 1.91 10.93 -8.19
C LEU A 77 2.80 10.89 -9.42
N ASP A 78 3.41 12.03 -9.72
CA ASP A 78 4.45 12.17 -10.74
C ASP A 78 5.73 12.69 -10.09
N ARG A 79 6.88 12.22 -10.59
CA ARG A 79 8.19 12.72 -10.18
C ARG A 79 8.35 14.15 -10.71
N LYS A 80 8.73 15.08 -9.82
CA LYS A 80 9.11 16.44 -10.19
C LYS A 80 10.56 16.52 -10.64
#